data_AF-A0A942I3W7-F1
#
_entry.id   AF-A0A942I3W7-F1
#
_cell.length_a   1.000
_cell.length_b   1.000
_cell.length_c   1.000
_cell.angle_alpha   90.00
_cell.angle_beta   90.00
_cell.angle_gamma   90.00
#
_symmetry.space_group_name_H-M   'P 1'
#
loop_
_entity.id
_entity.type
_entity.pdbx_description
1 polymer ?
#
loop_
_entity_poly.entity_id
_entity_poly.type
_entity_poly.pdbx_seq_one_letter_code
_entity_poly.pdbx_strand_id
1 'polypeptide(L)' 'MNPFEIVFTTVVALTVLTAGSATVIVLVVDTRARPGAKTVAARLMEIAVVGAGAVIALLDLGAR' A
#
# COMPACT_ATOMS: atom_id res chain seq x y z
N MET A 1 7.43 -4.94 22.20
CA MET A 1 6.57 -4.28 21.20
C MET A 1 5.19 -4.16 21.79
N ASN A 2 4.69 -2.93 21.88
CA ASN A 2 3.34 -2.66 22.37
C ASN A 2 2.31 -3.00 21.28
N PRO A 3 1.05 -3.30 21.63
CA PRO A 3 0.02 -3.68 20.65
C PRO A 3 -0.13 -2.66 19.50
N PHE A 4 0.00 -1.37 19.82
CA PHE A 4 0.00 -0.29 18.84
C PHE A 4 1.15 -0.39 17.83
N GLU A 5 2.38 -0.66 18.28
CA GLU A 5 3.54 -0.81 17.39
C GLU A 5 3.39 -1.99 16.43
N ILE A 6 2.79 -3.10 16.89
CA ILE A 6 2.51 -4.27 16.06
C ILE A 6 1.54 -3.91 14.94
N VAL A 7 0.41 -3.26 15.29
CA VAL A 7 -0.60 -2.85 14.32
C VAL A 7 -0.02 -1.84 13.34
N PHE A 8 0.67 -0.82 13.85
CA PHE A 8 1.30 0.22 13.04
C PHE A 8 2.29 -0.37 12.04
N THR A 9 3.23 -1.21 12.51
CA THR A 9 4.24 -1.83 11.65
C THR A 9 3.61 -2.72 10.59
N THR A 10 2.54 -3.45 10.95
CA THR A 10 1.82 -4.32 10.00
C THR A 10 1.13 -3.51 8.91
N VAL A 11 0.44 -2.43 9.27
CA VAL A 11 -0.26 -1.55 8.31
C VAL A 11 0.76 -0.87 7.39
N VAL A 12 1.87 -0.37 7.93
CA VAL A 12 2.95 0.23 7.14
C VAL A 12 3.55 -0.80 6.18
N ALA A 13 3.89 -1.99 6.65
CA ALA A 13 4.47 -3.05 5.82
C ALA A 13 3.53 -3.45 4.67
N LEU A 14 2.24 -3.65 4.94
CA LEU A 14 1.24 -3.99 3.92
C LEU A 14 1.09 -2.85 2.90
N THR A 15 1.08 -1.60 3.35
CA THR A 15 0.98 -0.43 2.47
C THR A 15 2.17 -0.37 1.53
N VAL A 16 3.39 -0.52 2.04
CA VAL A 16 4.63 -0.50 1.26
C VAL A 16 4.71 -1.68 0.29
N LEU A 17 4.35 -2.89 0.72
CA LEU A 17 4.34 -4.07 -0.15
C LEU A 17 3.34 -3.94 -1.29
N THR A 18 2.16 -3.37 -1.01
CA THR A 18 1.10 -3.15 -2.01
C THR A 18 1.55 -2.10 -3.03
N ALA A 19 2.08 -0.97 -2.56
CA ALA A 19 2.62 0.08 -3.41
C ALA A 19 3.78 -0.43 -4.28
N GLY A 20 4.74 -1.13 -3.68
CA GLY A 20 5.88 -1.71 -4.37
C GLY A 20 5.46 -2.70 -5.45
N SER A 21 4.49 -3.56 -5.15
CA SER A 21 3.93 -4.50 -6.14
C SER A 21 3.28 -3.76 -7.31
N ALA A 22 2.52 -2.70 -7.06
CA ALA A 22 1.94 -1.87 -8.11
C ALA A 22 3.02 -1.25 -9.00
N THR A 23 4.07 -0.68 -8.40
CA THR A 23 5.19 -0.07 -9.11
C THR A 23 5.93 -1.09 -9.97
N VAL A 24 6.21 -2.29 -9.45
CA VAL A 24 6.84 -3.38 -10.21
C VAL A 24 5.98 -3.78 -11.41
N ILE A 25 4.67 -3.90 -11.24
CA ILE A 25 3.77 -4.22 -12.36
C ILE A 25 3.84 -3.12 -13.43
N VAL A 26 3.80 -1.85 -13.04
CA VAL A 26 3.82 -0.73 -14.01
C VAL A 26 5.17 -0.64 -14.74
N LEU A 27 6.29 -0.88 -14.06
CA LEU A 27 7.63 -0.71 -14.63
C LEU A 27 8.13 -1.94 -15.39
N VAL A 28 7.80 -3.15 -14.94
CA VAL A 28 8.33 -4.41 -15.49
C VAL A 28 7.38 -5.04 -16.50
N VAL A 29 6.06 -4.89 -16.31
CA VAL A 29 5.07 -5.46 -17.22
C VAL A 29 4.72 -4.43 -18.29
N ASP A 30 4.74 -4.84 -19.56
CA ASP A 30 4.18 -4.03 -20.63
C ASP A 30 2.65 -3.96 -20.49
N THR A 31 2.21 -2.98 -19.71
CA THR A 31 0.81 -2.72 -19.38
C THR A 31 -0.01 -2.29 -20.59
N ARG A 32 0.62 -1.89 -21.72
CA ARG A 32 -0.07 -1.60 -22.98
C ARG A 32 -0.56 -2.87 -23.66
N ALA A 33 0.24 -3.94 -23.60
CA ALA A 33 -0.11 -5.24 -24.14
C ALA A 33 -1.06 -6.04 -23.22
N ARG A 34 -1.15 -5.67 -21.93
CA ARG A 34 -1.92 -6.41 -20.92
C ARG A 34 -2.84 -5.49 -20.11
N PRO A 35 -4.06 -5.19 -20.60
CA PRO A 35 -5.00 -4.30 -19.91
C PRO A 35 -5.38 -4.79 -18.51
N GLY A 36 -5.39 -6.12 -18.27
CA GLY A 36 -5.61 -6.69 -16.95
C GLY A 36 -4.53 -6.29 -15.93
N ALA A 37 -3.26 -6.26 -16.33
CA ALA A 37 -2.15 -5.84 -15.46
C ALA A 37 -2.26 -4.36 -15.07
N LYS A 38 -2.72 -3.51 -16.01
CA LYS A 38 -3.01 -2.11 -15.75
C LYS A 38 -4.11 -1.94 -14.69
N THR A 39 -5.20 -2.69 -14.80
CA THR A 39 -6.28 -2.65 -13.80
C THR A 39 -5.82 -3.12 -12.44
N VAL A 40 -5.05 -4.21 -12.36
CA VAL A 40 -4.50 -4.71 -11.10
C VAL A 40 -3.57 -3.68 -10.45
N ALA A 41 -2.66 -3.07 -11.21
CA ALA A 41 -1.79 -2.01 -10.71
C ALA A 41 -2.57 -0.80 -10.17
N ALA A 42 -3.64 -0.38 -10.87
CA ALA A 42 -4.50 0.72 -10.42
C ALA A 42 -5.20 0.38 -9.10
N ARG A 43 -5.74 -0.83 -8.95
CA ARG A 43 -6.37 -1.27 -7.70
C ARG A 43 -5.38 -1.38 -6.55
N LEU A 44 -4.16 -1.88 -6.82
CA LEU A 44 -3.11 -1.91 -5.81
C LEU A 44 -2.70 -0.50 -5.37
N MET A 45 -2.62 0.46 -6.29
CA MET A 45 -2.40 1.86 -5.94
C MET A 45 -3.53 2.45 -5.07
N GLU A 46 -4.80 2.18 -5.40
CA GLU A 46 -5.93 2.62 -4.56
C GLU A 46 -5.83 2.06 -3.13
N ILE A 47 -5.51 0.77 -2.98
CA ILE A 47 -5.31 0.13 -1.67
C ILE A 47 -4.13 0.77 -0.92
N ALA A 48 -3.03 1.05 -1.61
CA ALA A 48 -1.88 1.71 -1.01
C ALA A 48 -2.21 3.13 -0.51
N VAL A 49 -3.04 3.89 -1.23
CA VAL A 49 -3.52 5.21 -0.80
C VAL A 49 -4.39 5.11 0.46
N VAL A 50 -5.30 4.12 0.51
CA VAL A 50 -6.10 3.85 1.71
C VAL A 50 -5.20 3.46 2.89
N GLY A 51 -4.21 2.61 2.65
CA GLY A 51 -3.20 2.22 3.63
C GLY A 51 -2.42 3.43 4.18
N ALA A 52 -2.00 4.35 3.31
CA ALA A 52 -1.33 5.58 3.73
C ALA A 52 -2.24 6.45 4.64
N GLY A 53 -3.53 6.55 4.32
CA GLY A 53 -4.51 7.22 5.18
C GLY A 53 -4.63 6.56 6.56
N ALA A 54 -4.63 5.22 6.62
CA ALA A 54 -4.66 4.47 7.87
C ALA A 54 -3.38 4.68 8.69
N VAL A 55 -2.20 4.75 8.05
CA VAL A 55 -0.93 5.07 8.73
C VAL A 55 -1.00 6.45 9.38
N ILE A 56 -1.49 7.48 8.66
CA ILE A 56 -1.63 8.83 9.20
C ILE A 56 -2.60 8.86 10.39
N ALA A 57 -3.75 8.19 10.27
CA ALA A 57 -4.73 8.12 11.35
C ALA A 57 -4.17 7.40 12.59
N LEU A 58 -3.41 6.33 12.40
CA LEU A 58 -2.74 5.63 13.50
C LEU A 58 -1.68 6.52 14.16
N LEU A 59 -0.91 7.30 13.39
CA LEU A 59 0.06 8.26 13.95
C LEU A 59 -0.62 9.32 14.82
N ASP A 60 -1.76 9.88 14.39
CA ASP A 60 -2.53 10.84 15.20
C ASP A 60 -3.05 10.18 16.49
N LEU A 61 -3.51 8.93 16.42
CA LEU A 61 -4.01 8.20 17.58
C LEU A 61 -2.88 7.87 18.59
N GLY A 62 -1.70 7.49 18.12
CA GLY A 62 -0.54 7.17 18.97
C GLY A 62 0.17 8.39 19.55
N ALA A 63 -0.11 9.59 19.04
CA ALA A 63 0.44 10.85 19.55
C ALA A 63 -0.36 11.44 20.74
N ARG A 64 -1.49 10.84 21.09
CA ARG A 64 -2.36 11.21 22.22
C ARG A 64 -2.16 10.26 23.41
#